data_AF-A0A3N2GQ00-F1
#
_entry.id   AF-A0A3N2GQ00-F1
#
_cell.length_a   1.000
_cell.length_b   1.000
_cell.length_c   1.000
_cell.angle_alpha   90.00
_cell.angle_beta   90.00
_cell.angle_gamma   90.00
#
_symmetry.space_group_name_H-M   'P 1'
#
loop_
_entity.id
_entity.type
_entity.pdbx_description
1 polymer ?
#
loop_
_entity_poly.entity_id
_entity_poly.type
_entity_poly.pdbx_seq_one_letter_code
_entity_poly.pdbx_strand_id
1 'polypeptide(L)'
;MTVPIRTGKVVPLFAVPGADVLVPNEIRWHGGTEPCPAAPLLAGGLRRRGLRVADGVVLAGSGPPPGIPPGGRAALAPDWAGAPAGPPGPALAVGHLNTGNLRQGHGEAVRAELAAAAKAMRPRVVRLAAPRSFCAGVERAIRTVERALAEHGPPVYVRKQIVHNTHVINELAARGAVFVDELDHVPRGQLVIFSAHGVPPSVRTHARERALRVVDATCPLVSKVHAEARRFAGRGDTVVLIGRHDHEEVVGTAGEAKESTVVVETAGDVAGLRVPDPSRVSYLTQTTLAVDETAGVVDALRARFPALRGPRSDDICYAATNRQAAVRAVLDEADLLLVAGSANSANSRHLVELAHRHGTPAHLVDRCEDIRFAWLRTATTVAVTAGASAPPELVDRIVAALGGLGPVTVEERVAAVETVRFGEPAVPS
;
A
#
# COMPACT_ATOMS: atom_id res chain seq x y z
N MET A 1 20.51 28.36 7.42
CA MET A 1 20.07 29.35 6.41
C MET A 1 18.55 29.32 6.32
N THR A 2 17.90 30.43 6.63
CA THR A 2 16.44 30.59 6.50
C THR A 2 16.06 30.64 5.02
N VAL A 3 15.24 29.69 4.59
CA VAL A 3 14.49 29.75 3.33
C VAL A 3 13.64 31.02 3.35
N PRO A 4 13.79 31.97 2.41
CA PRO A 4 12.92 33.12 2.36
C PRO A 4 11.49 32.68 1.99
N ILE A 5 10.48 33.23 2.67
CA ILE A 5 9.08 33.21 2.24
C ILE A 5 8.84 34.59 1.59
N ARG A 6 8.84 34.70 0.26
CA ARG A 6 8.32 35.88 -0.49
C ARG A 6 6.79 35.76 -0.54
N THR A 7 6.14 36.85 -0.90
CA THR A 7 4.71 36.90 -1.21
C THR A 7 4.56 37.45 -2.63
N GLY A 8 3.56 36.99 -3.38
CA GLY A 8 3.31 37.38 -4.78
C GLY A 8 1.80 37.43 -5.07
N LYS A 9 1.35 37.90 -6.24
CA LYS A 9 -0.06 37.79 -6.63
C LYS A 9 -0.24 36.56 -7.50
N VAL A 10 -1.19 35.71 -7.14
CA VAL A 10 -1.44 34.44 -7.79
C VAL A 10 -2.96 34.26 -7.88
N VAL A 11 -3.46 33.77 -9.01
CA VAL A 11 -4.91 33.63 -9.27
C VAL A 11 -5.20 32.18 -9.68
N PRO A 12 -6.17 31.49 -9.05
CA PRO A 12 -6.54 30.16 -9.47
C PRO A 12 -7.23 30.20 -10.84
N LEU A 13 -7.03 29.16 -11.65
CA LEU A 13 -7.68 29.08 -12.96
C LEU A 13 -9.21 28.87 -12.84
N PHE A 14 -9.65 28.28 -11.72
CA PHE A 14 -11.04 27.98 -11.42
C PHE A 14 -11.33 28.24 -9.93
N ALA A 15 -12.53 28.77 -9.61
CA ALA A 15 -13.01 28.79 -8.24
C ALA A 15 -13.29 27.37 -7.76
N VAL A 16 -12.83 27.01 -6.55
CA VAL A 16 -13.14 25.70 -5.93
C VAL A 16 -14.09 25.91 -4.75
N PRO A 17 -15.41 25.78 -4.94
CA PRO A 17 -16.38 25.97 -3.87
C PRO A 17 -16.09 25.06 -2.68
N GLY A 18 -16.09 25.61 -1.46
CA GLY A 18 -15.98 24.83 -0.23
C GLY A 18 -14.55 24.45 0.20
N ALA A 19 -13.50 24.91 -0.48
CA ALA A 19 -12.13 24.74 -0.02
C ALA A 19 -11.65 25.94 0.81
N ASP A 20 -10.82 25.69 1.83
CA ASP A 20 -10.18 26.73 2.66
C ASP A 20 -8.88 27.23 2.01
N VAL A 21 -8.15 26.31 1.36
CA VAL A 21 -6.85 26.56 0.71
C VAL A 21 -6.72 25.78 -0.60
N LEU A 22 -5.91 26.31 -1.51
CA LEU A 22 -5.47 25.68 -2.75
C LEU A 22 -3.99 25.33 -2.63
N VAL A 23 -3.64 24.07 -2.88
CA VAL A 23 -2.26 23.62 -3.05
C VAL A 23 -2.06 23.32 -4.55
N PRO A 24 -1.25 24.10 -5.28
CA PRO A 24 -1.07 23.88 -6.69
C PRO A 24 -0.35 22.56 -6.94
N ASN A 25 -0.83 21.79 -7.92
CA ASN A 25 -0.08 20.67 -8.49
C ASN A 25 0.83 21.12 -9.63
N GLU A 26 0.57 22.30 -10.18
CA GLU A 26 1.32 22.94 -11.26
C GLU A 26 1.17 24.46 -11.18
N ILE A 27 2.25 25.18 -11.43
CA ILE A 27 2.28 26.64 -11.53
C ILE A 27 2.64 27.02 -12.97
N ARG A 28 1.85 27.89 -13.60
CA ARG A 28 2.13 28.43 -14.95
C ARG A 28 2.38 29.93 -14.89
N TRP A 29 3.30 30.41 -15.71
CA TRP A 29 3.57 31.85 -15.92
C TRP A 29 3.90 32.13 -17.39
N HIS A 30 4.08 33.41 -17.76
CA HIS A 30 4.29 33.86 -19.14
C HIS A 30 5.56 33.27 -19.84
N GLY A 31 6.39 32.51 -19.13
CA GLY A 31 7.62 31.93 -19.66
C GLY A 31 7.80 30.44 -19.38
N GLY A 32 6.79 29.74 -18.85
CA GLY A 32 6.92 28.32 -18.56
C GLY A 32 5.88 27.76 -17.60
N THR A 33 6.02 26.47 -17.35
CA THR A 33 5.21 25.67 -16.44
C THR A 33 6.15 24.93 -15.48
N GLU A 34 5.79 24.88 -14.21
CA GLU A 34 6.52 24.16 -13.17
C GLU A 34 5.60 23.19 -12.44
N PRO A 35 5.86 21.88 -12.48
CA PRO A 35 5.13 20.92 -11.68
C PRO A 35 5.50 21.06 -10.19
N CYS A 36 4.53 20.82 -9.30
CA CYS A 36 4.72 20.83 -7.86
C CYS A 36 4.60 19.40 -7.30
N PRO A 37 5.59 18.52 -7.49
CA PRO A 37 5.44 17.11 -7.15
C PRO A 37 5.33 16.85 -5.64
N ALA A 38 5.79 17.77 -4.78
CA ALA A 38 5.60 17.70 -3.33
C ALA A 38 4.23 18.23 -2.84
N ALA A 39 3.36 18.69 -3.75
CA ALA A 39 2.02 19.18 -3.42
C ALA A 39 1.18 18.19 -2.59
N PRO A 40 1.19 16.86 -2.86
CA PRO A 40 0.42 15.91 -2.05
C PRO A 40 0.84 15.90 -0.57
N LEU A 41 2.13 16.03 -0.27
CA LEU A 41 2.64 16.04 1.11
C LEU A 41 2.10 17.26 1.87
N LEU A 42 2.13 18.43 1.21
CA LEU A 42 1.62 19.67 1.76
C LEU A 42 0.11 19.60 1.97
N ALA A 43 -0.63 19.10 0.97
CA ALA A 43 -2.07 18.92 1.07
C ALA A 43 -2.45 17.96 2.21
N GLY A 44 -1.72 16.85 2.37
CA GLY A 44 -1.90 15.92 3.48
C GLY A 44 -1.64 16.56 4.85
N GLY A 45 -0.59 17.37 4.95
CA GLY A 45 -0.27 18.15 6.15
C GLY A 45 -1.37 19.13 6.56
N LEU A 46 -1.87 19.90 5.59
CA LEU A 46 -2.94 20.87 5.80
C LEU A 46 -4.27 20.19 6.15
N ARG A 47 -4.62 19.08 5.50
CA ARG A 47 -5.82 18.28 5.85
C ARG A 47 -5.77 17.74 7.27
N ARG A 48 -4.60 17.26 7.74
CA ARG A 48 -4.41 16.83 9.15
C ARG A 48 -4.60 17.96 10.17
N ARG A 49 -4.46 19.21 9.74
CA ARG A 49 -4.71 20.42 10.55
C ARG A 49 -6.17 20.91 10.43
N GLY A 50 -7.05 20.14 9.79
CA GLY A 50 -8.48 20.44 9.68
C GLY A 50 -8.86 21.34 8.51
N LEU A 51 -7.94 21.64 7.58
CA LEU A 51 -8.24 22.45 6.41
C LEU A 51 -8.84 21.61 5.28
N ARG A 52 -9.85 22.16 4.59
CA ARG A 52 -10.33 21.63 3.31
C ARG A 52 -9.40 22.11 2.21
N VAL A 53 -8.66 21.18 1.62
CA VAL A 53 -7.64 21.48 0.62
C VAL A 53 -8.12 21.07 -0.76
N ALA A 54 -8.14 22.04 -1.67
CA ALA A 54 -8.23 21.81 -3.10
C ALA A 54 -6.83 21.72 -3.72
N ASP A 55 -6.73 21.01 -4.83
CA ASP A 55 -5.58 21.03 -5.72
C ASP A 55 -5.97 21.53 -7.12
N GLY A 56 -4.98 21.98 -7.89
CA GLY A 56 -5.21 22.45 -9.25
C GLY A 56 -4.08 23.29 -9.82
N VAL A 57 -4.29 23.76 -11.06
CA VAL A 57 -3.32 24.60 -11.77
C VAL A 57 -3.48 26.05 -11.35
N VAL A 58 -2.35 26.69 -11.12
CA VAL A 58 -2.28 28.07 -10.64
C VAL A 58 -1.50 28.95 -11.61
N LEU A 59 -1.99 30.17 -11.87
CA LEU A 59 -1.32 31.16 -12.70
C LEU A 59 -0.57 32.18 -11.84
N ALA A 60 0.74 32.29 -12.05
CA ALA A 60 1.60 33.29 -11.42
C ALA A 60 1.84 34.47 -12.40
N GLY A 61 1.38 35.67 -12.04
CA GLY A 61 1.52 36.87 -12.87
C GLY A 61 0.63 38.05 -12.46
N SER A 62 0.83 39.22 -13.09
CA SER A 62 0.12 40.48 -12.81
C SER A 62 -1.28 40.61 -13.46
N GLY A 63 -1.82 39.54 -14.05
CA GLY A 63 -3.19 39.52 -14.60
C GLY A 63 -3.54 38.18 -15.26
N PRO A 64 -4.83 37.87 -15.48
CA PRO A 64 -5.25 36.68 -16.20
C PRO A 64 -4.81 36.73 -17.68
N PRO A 65 -4.46 35.59 -18.31
CA PRO A 65 -4.26 35.49 -19.75
C PRO A 65 -5.51 35.96 -20.51
N PRO A 66 -5.36 36.47 -21.75
CA PRO A 66 -6.51 36.76 -22.60
C PRO A 66 -7.39 35.52 -22.80
N GLY A 67 -8.71 35.64 -22.61
CA GLY A 67 -9.68 34.58 -22.92
C GLY A 67 -10.25 33.77 -21.74
N ILE A 68 -9.89 34.10 -20.49
CA ILE A 68 -10.48 33.45 -19.31
C ILE A 68 -11.64 34.30 -18.75
N PRO A 69 -12.85 33.74 -18.58
CA PRO A 69 -13.99 34.50 -18.07
C PRO A 69 -13.75 35.00 -16.62
N PRO A 70 -14.25 36.20 -16.26
CA PRO A 70 -14.07 36.79 -14.94
C PRO A 70 -14.97 36.11 -13.90
N GLY A 71 -14.61 34.89 -13.48
CA GLY A 71 -15.35 34.10 -12.49
C GLY A 71 -14.46 33.69 -11.32
N GLY A 72 -14.60 34.36 -10.17
CA GLY A 72 -13.96 34.00 -8.90
C GLY A 72 -12.62 34.69 -8.62
N ARG A 73 -12.65 35.88 -8.01
CA ARG A 73 -11.44 36.53 -7.49
C ARG A 73 -11.08 35.93 -6.13
N ALA A 74 -10.26 34.88 -6.09
CA ALA A 74 -9.51 34.54 -4.88
C ALA A 74 -8.20 35.33 -4.88
N ALA A 75 -8.02 36.25 -3.92
CA ALA A 75 -6.72 36.85 -3.68
C ALA A 75 -5.87 35.82 -2.92
N LEU A 76 -5.00 35.11 -3.63
CA LEU A 76 -4.03 34.23 -2.99
C LEU A 76 -2.87 35.13 -2.53
N ALA A 77 -2.62 35.20 -1.22
CA ALA A 77 -1.29 35.52 -0.69
C ALA A 77 -0.53 34.19 -0.67
N PRO A 78 0.39 33.93 -1.63
CA PRO A 78 1.22 32.75 -1.62
C PRO A 78 2.24 32.93 -0.51
N ASP A 79 2.07 32.17 0.57
CA ASP A 79 3.22 31.80 1.37
C ASP A 79 3.92 30.68 0.57
N TRP A 80 5.20 30.83 0.24
CA TRP A 80 6.00 29.76 -0.36
C TRP A 80 7.21 29.43 0.50
N ALA A 81 7.63 28.18 0.45
CA ALA A 81 8.92 27.74 0.91
C ALA A 81 9.72 27.23 -0.30
N GLY A 82 10.98 27.65 -0.44
CA GLY A 82 11.88 27.19 -1.50
C GLY A 82 13.33 27.15 -1.02
N ALA A 83 14.15 26.25 -1.55
CA ALA A 83 15.55 26.11 -1.13
C ALA A 83 16.34 27.45 -1.23
N PRO A 84 17.33 27.71 -0.34
CA PRO A 84 18.13 28.92 -0.44
C PRO A 84 19.05 28.87 -1.67
N ALA A 85 18.89 29.86 -2.56
CA ALA A 85 19.73 30.22 -3.71
C ALA A 85 20.02 29.11 -4.76
N GLY A 86 19.42 29.25 -5.95
CA GLY A 86 19.60 28.42 -7.15
C GLY A 86 18.61 28.84 -8.26
N PRO A 87 18.62 28.19 -9.46
CA PRO A 87 17.54 28.32 -10.47
C PRO A 87 16.17 28.02 -9.83
N PRO A 88 15.01 28.33 -10.47
CA PRO A 88 13.69 28.09 -9.86
C PRO A 88 13.61 26.66 -9.31
N GLY A 89 13.64 26.57 -7.98
CA GLY A 89 13.65 25.33 -7.21
C GLY A 89 12.24 24.99 -6.79
N PRO A 90 11.97 23.73 -6.41
CA PRO A 90 10.61 23.21 -6.32
C PRO A 90 9.77 24.07 -5.38
N ALA A 91 8.83 24.80 -5.98
CA ALA A 91 7.96 25.70 -5.25
C ALA A 91 6.84 24.91 -4.58
N LEU A 92 6.83 24.88 -3.24
CA LEU A 92 5.64 24.59 -2.48
C LEU A 92 4.90 25.91 -2.24
N ALA A 93 3.72 26.03 -2.82
CA ALA A 93 2.87 27.20 -2.66
C ALA A 93 1.54 26.81 -2.01
N VAL A 94 0.94 27.73 -1.26
CA VAL A 94 -0.44 27.63 -0.80
C VAL A 94 -1.15 28.93 -1.11
N GLY A 95 -2.32 28.84 -1.71
CA GLY A 95 -3.18 29.98 -1.90
C GLY A 95 -4.41 29.92 -1.00
N HIS A 96 -4.73 31.00 -0.29
CA HIS A 96 -5.98 31.13 0.45
C HIS A 96 -7.18 31.42 -0.47
N LEU A 97 -8.19 30.55 -0.50
CA LEU A 97 -9.34 30.67 -1.40
C LEU A 97 -10.49 31.55 -0.85
N ASN A 98 -10.44 31.97 0.41
CA ASN A 98 -11.49 32.80 1.03
C ASN A 98 -10.88 33.93 1.87
N THR A 99 -10.83 35.14 1.32
CA THR A 99 -10.24 36.32 1.96
C THR A 99 -11.21 37.07 2.87
N GLY A 100 -12.51 36.76 2.84
CA GLY A 100 -13.54 37.48 3.62
C GLY A 100 -13.65 37.04 5.07
N ASN A 101 -13.20 35.83 5.41
CA ASN A 101 -13.25 35.24 6.76
C ASN A 101 -12.10 34.24 6.93
N LEU A 102 -10.85 34.69 6.82
CA LEU A 102 -9.72 33.90 7.33
C LEU A 102 -9.94 33.75 8.84
N ARG A 103 -10.56 32.63 9.26
CA ARG A 103 -10.59 32.23 10.66
C ARG A 103 -9.14 32.30 11.15
N GLN A 104 -8.88 33.02 12.24
CA GLN A 104 -7.51 33.33 12.72
C GLN A 104 -6.58 32.09 12.75
N GLY A 105 -7.11 30.88 12.95
CA GLY A 105 -6.34 29.62 12.93
C GLY A 105 -5.92 29.05 11.56
N HIS A 106 -6.58 29.42 10.44
CA HIS A 106 -6.23 28.86 9.12
C HIS A 106 -4.86 29.34 8.63
N GLY A 107 -4.55 30.62 8.81
CA GLY A 107 -3.25 31.18 8.42
C GLY A 107 -2.09 30.64 9.25
N GLU A 108 -2.32 30.34 10.54
CA GLU A 108 -1.32 29.70 11.39
C GLU A 108 -1.03 28.27 10.94
N ALA A 109 -2.07 27.48 10.63
CA ALA A 109 -1.92 26.13 10.11
C ALA A 109 -1.13 26.08 8.80
N VAL A 110 -1.39 27.00 7.87
CA VAL A 110 -0.64 27.12 6.60
C VAL A 110 0.82 27.46 6.85
N ARG A 111 1.10 28.51 7.64
CA ARG A 111 2.49 28.91 7.96
C ARG A 111 3.26 27.80 8.67
N ALA A 112 2.63 27.09 9.60
CA ALA A 112 3.25 26.00 10.33
C ALA A 112 3.61 24.83 9.40
N GLU A 113 2.74 24.48 8.44
CA GLU A 113 3.01 23.39 7.51
C GLU A 113 4.08 23.77 6.47
N LEU A 114 4.03 25.00 5.93
CA LEU A 114 5.09 25.51 5.06
C LEU A 114 6.44 25.61 5.77
N ALA A 115 6.46 26.01 7.04
CA ALA A 115 7.68 25.99 7.85
C ALA A 115 8.21 24.57 8.08
N ALA A 116 7.34 23.58 8.24
CA ALA A 116 7.73 22.18 8.32
C ALA A 116 8.32 21.69 6.97
N ALA A 117 7.68 22.05 5.86
CA ALA A 117 8.15 21.73 4.52
C ALA A 117 9.53 22.35 4.23
N ALA A 118 9.72 23.64 4.55
CA ALA A 118 11.00 24.33 4.42
C ALA A 118 12.14 23.63 5.19
N LYS A 119 11.84 23.09 6.38
CA LYS A 119 12.81 22.33 7.18
C LYS A 119 13.13 20.95 6.58
N ALA A 120 12.25 20.41 5.75
CA ALA A 120 12.43 19.14 5.06
C ALA A 120 13.14 19.29 3.70
N MET A 121 13.25 20.50 3.16
CA MET A 121 13.90 20.76 1.87
C MET A 121 15.42 20.54 1.93
N ARG A 122 15.93 19.67 1.06
CA ARG A 122 17.36 19.35 0.88
C ARG A 122 17.58 18.37 -0.28
N PRO A 123 18.81 18.26 -0.80
CA PRO A 123 19.21 17.11 -1.61
C PRO A 123 19.07 15.80 -0.82
N ARG A 124 18.65 14.73 -1.49
CA ARG A 124 18.47 13.40 -0.89
C ARG A 124 18.99 12.30 -1.79
N VAL A 125 19.38 11.22 -1.15
CA VAL A 125 19.58 9.93 -1.80
C VAL A 125 18.34 9.08 -1.55
N VAL A 126 17.75 8.52 -2.61
CA VAL A 126 16.65 7.56 -2.51
C VAL A 126 17.19 6.17 -2.85
N ARG A 127 17.10 5.26 -1.88
CA ARG A 127 17.50 3.86 -2.02
C ARG A 127 16.27 3.01 -2.30
N LEU A 128 16.13 2.53 -3.54
CA LEU A 128 15.02 1.65 -3.93
C LEU A 128 15.37 0.20 -3.60
N ALA A 129 14.61 -0.43 -2.71
CA ALA A 129 14.73 -1.85 -2.44
C ALA A 129 14.14 -2.67 -3.62
N ALA A 130 14.87 -3.67 -4.10
CA ALA A 130 14.38 -4.59 -5.14
C ALA A 130 14.57 -6.05 -4.72
N PRO A 131 13.54 -6.92 -4.88
CA PRO A 131 12.24 -6.64 -5.49
C PRO A 131 11.27 -5.87 -4.58
N ARG A 132 10.28 -5.21 -5.20
CA ARG A 132 9.21 -4.42 -4.57
C ARG A 132 7.93 -4.47 -5.42
N SER A 133 6.81 -3.99 -4.88
CA SER A 133 5.52 -3.90 -5.59
C SER A 133 4.96 -5.28 -5.96
N PHE A 134 4.13 -5.39 -7.00
CA PHE A 134 3.39 -6.61 -7.33
C PHE A 134 4.24 -7.89 -7.40
N CYS A 135 3.67 -8.98 -6.86
CA CYS A 135 4.17 -10.33 -7.10
C CYS A 135 3.30 -11.06 -8.13
N ALA A 136 3.76 -12.20 -8.64
CA ALA A 136 3.06 -12.95 -9.69
C ALA A 136 1.62 -13.36 -9.30
N GLY A 137 1.37 -13.64 -8.01
CA GLY A 137 0.04 -13.98 -7.51
C GLY A 137 -0.93 -12.79 -7.56
N VAL A 138 -0.43 -11.59 -7.21
CA VAL A 138 -1.20 -10.35 -7.24
C VAL A 138 -1.50 -9.92 -8.68
N GLU A 139 -0.49 -9.94 -9.56
CA GLU A 139 -0.70 -9.62 -10.98
C GLU A 139 -1.76 -10.53 -11.61
N ARG A 140 -1.65 -11.85 -11.38
CA ARG A 140 -2.65 -12.82 -11.84
C ARG A 140 -4.06 -12.47 -11.35
N ALA A 141 -4.20 -12.12 -10.07
CA ALA A 141 -5.50 -11.86 -9.48
C ALA A 141 -6.14 -10.56 -10.02
N ILE A 142 -5.35 -9.49 -10.15
CA ILE A 142 -5.79 -8.23 -10.75
C ILE A 142 -6.26 -8.48 -12.18
N ARG A 143 -5.41 -9.09 -13.02
CA ARG A 143 -5.76 -9.36 -14.43
C ARG A 143 -6.97 -10.26 -14.60
N THR A 144 -7.19 -11.18 -13.66
CA THR A 144 -8.40 -12.02 -13.66
C THR A 144 -9.68 -11.17 -13.57
N VAL A 145 -9.69 -10.13 -12.72
CA VAL A 145 -10.82 -9.20 -12.61
C VAL A 145 -10.92 -8.31 -13.85
N GLU A 146 -9.79 -7.78 -14.33
CA GLU A 146 -9.75 -6.92 -15.52
C GLU A 146 -10.28 -7.63 -16.76
N ARG A 147 -9.88 -8.89 -16.97
CA ARG A 147 -10.35 -9.70 -18.10
C ARG A 147 -11.82 -10.05 -17.95
N ALA A 148 -12.29 -10.42 -16.76
CA ALA A 148 -13.70 -10.66 -16.53
C ALA A 148 -14.56 -9.42 -16.84
N LEU A 149 -14.09 -8.23 -16.47
CA LEU A 149 -14.75 -6.96 -16.81
C LEU A 149 -14.75 -6.71 -18.33
N ALA A 150 -13.65 -7.02 -19.02
CA ALA A 150 -13.55 -6.85 -20.47
C ALA A 150 -14.44 -7.83 -21.25
N GLU A 151 -14.56 -9.09 -20.78
CA GLU A 151 -15.30 -10.16 -21.45
C GLU A 151 -16.80 -10.15 -21.15
N HIS A 152 -17.20 -9.81 -19.91
CA HIS A 152 -18.59 -9.90 -19.47
C HIS A 152 -19.26 -8.54 -19.20
N GLY A 153 -18.49 -7.45 -19.17
CA GLY A 153 -18.96 -6.14 -18.76
C GLY A 153 -19.29 -6.06 -17.26
N PRO A 154 -19.58 -4.85 -16.74
CA PRO A 154 -19.98 -4.67 -15.36
C PRO A 154 -21.47 -5.06 -15.11
N PRO A 155 -21.84 -5.52 -13.90
CA PRO A 155 -20.98 -5.70 -12.73
C PRO A 155 -20.26 -7.07 -12.73
N VAL A 156 -19.00 -7.08 -12.28
CA VAL A 156 -18.27 -8.32 -11.93
C VAL A 156 -18.11 -8.39 -10.42
N TYR A 157 -18.67 -9.43 -9.80
CA TYR A 157 -18.60 -9.56 -8.34
C TYR A 157 -17.28 -10.20 -7.91
N VAL A 158 -16.69 -9.68 -6.83
CA VAL A 158 -15.48 -10.24 -6.21
C VAL A 158 -15.79 -10.49 -4.74
N ARG A 159 -15.57 -11.72 -4.26
CA ARG A 159 -15.73 -12.03 -2.84
C ARG A 159 -14.50 -11.52 -2.10
N LYS A 160 -14.74 -10.65 -1.11
CA LYS A 160 -13.72 -9.87 -0.40
C LYS A 160 -12.89 -9.02 -1.37
N GLN A 161 -11.85 -8.36 -0.86
CA GLN A 161 -10.92 -7.62 -1.71
C GLN A 161 -10.08 -8.60 -2.55
N ILE A 162 -9.91 -8.33 -3.85
CA ILE A 162 -9.09 -9.19 -4.73
C ILE A 162 -7.66 -9.33 -4.20
N VAL A 163 -7.12 -8.23 -3.67
CA VAL A 163 -5.85 -8.09 -2.94
C VAL A 163 -6.00 -6.99 -1.89
N HIS A 164 -5.19 -7.01 -0.83
CA HIS A 164 -5.19 -5.97 0.20
C HIS A 164 -4.45 -4.70 -0.24
N ASN A 165 -5.07 -3.89 -1.11
CA ASN A 165 -4.59 -2.56 -1.48
C ASN A 165 -5.74 -1.64 -1.91
N THR A 166 -5.89 -0.50 -1.25
CA THR A 166 -7.02 0.42 -1.47
C THR A 166 -7.02 1.03 -2.86
N HIS A 167 -5.86 1.33 -3.46
CA HIS A 167 -5.77 1.89 -4.83
C HIS A 167 -6.29 0.90 -5.85
N VAL A 168 -5.82 -0.35 -5.79
CA VAL A 168 -6.25 -1.43 -6.69
C VAL A 168 -7.76 -1.66 -6.57
N ILE A 169 -8.29 -1.68 -5.35
CA ILE A 169 -9.73 -1.87 -5.11
C ILE A 169 -10.54 -0.71 -5.69
N ASN A 170 -10.13 0.53 -5.45
CA ASN A 170 -10.82 1.70 -5.99
C ASN A 170 -10.79 1.76 -7.52
N GLU A 171 -9.66 1.40 -8.13
CA GLU A 171 -9.51 1.37 -9.59
C GLU A 171 -10.43 0.33 -10.23
N LEU A 172 -10.43 -0.90 -9.71
CA LEU A 172 -11.30 -1.96 -10.21
C LEU A 172 -12.78 -1.64 -9.96
N ALA A 173 -13.11 -1.05 -8.82
CA ALA A 173 -14.48 -0.61 -8.52
C ALA A 173 -14.95 0.48 -9.49
N ALA A 174 -14.10 1.46 -9.81
CA ALA A 174 -14.40 2.50 -10.81
C ALA A 174 -14.64 1.92 -12.21
N ARG A 175 -14.08 0.74 -12.51
CA ARG A 175 -14.30 -0.01 -13.76
C ARG A 175 -15.52 -0.94 -13.69
N GLY A 176 -16.20 -1.02 -12.55
CA GLY A 176 -17.44 -1.77 -12.36
C GLY A 176 -17.28 -3.13 -11.67
N ALA A 177 -16.16 -3.40 -11.01
CA ALA A 177 -16.07 -4.51 -10.06
C ALA A 177 -16.87 -4.20 -8.78
N VAL A 178 -17.58 -5.19 -8.25
CA VAL A 178 -18.38 -5.07 -7.02
C VAL A 178 -17.81 -6.01 -5.97
N PHE A 179 -17.11 -5.45 -4.98
CA PHE A 179 -16.54 -6.21 -3.87
C PHE A 179 -17.60 -6.47 -2.80
N VAL A 180 -17.81 -7.74 -2.44
CA VAL A 180 -18.81 -8.15 -1.45
C VAL A 180 -18.19 -8.93 -0.31
N ASP A 181 -18.71 -8.77 0.90
CA ASP A 181 -18.21 -9.53 2.04
C ASP A 181 -18.59 -11.02 2.00
N GLU A 182 -19.83 -11.31 1.62
CA GLU A 182 -20.39 -12.65 1.58
C GLU A 182 -21.13 -12.89 0.27
N LEU A 183 -21.26 -14.18 -0.09
CA LEU A 183 -21.87 -14.59 -1.35
C LEU A 183 -23.36 -14.26 -1.42
N ASP A 184 -24.05 -14.11 -0.29
CA ASP A 184 -25.47 -13.74 -0.24
C ASP A 184 -25.79 -12.42 -0.94
N HIS A 185 -24.82 -11.51 -1.00
CA HIS A 185 -24.93 -10.23 -1.69
C HIS A 185 -24.76 -10.31 -3.21
N VAL A 186 -24.35 -11.46 -3.76
CA VAL A 186 -24.19 -11.67 -5.20
C VAL A 186 -25.50 -12.20 -5.78
N PRO A 187 -26.14 -11.62 -6.80
CA PRO A 187 -27.34 -12.22 -7.39
C PRO A 187 -27.09 -13.64 -7.90
N ARG A 188 -28.08 -14.54 -7.77
CA ARG A 188 -27.97 -15.94 -8.26
C ARG A 188 -27.61 -15.98 -9.75
N GLY A 189 -26.82 -16.96 -10.17
CA GLY A 189 -26.37 -17.09 -11.57
C GLY A 189 -25.20 -16.17 -11.96
N GLN A 190 -24.88 -15.14 -11.17
CA GLN A 190 -23.85 -14.18 -11.54
C GLN A 190 -22.43 -14.72 -11.46
N LEU A 191 -21.53 -14.05 -12.19
CA LEU A 191 -20.09 -14.27 -12.12
C LEU A 191 -19.55 -13.74 -10.79
N VAL A 192 -18.81 -14.60 -10.07
CA VAL A 192 -18.08 -14.23 -8.85
C VAL A 192 -16.63 -14.68 -8.94
N ILE A 193 -15.73 -13.79 -8.52
CA ILE A 193 -14.29 -14.06 -8.45
C ILE A 193 -13.90 -14.25 -6.98
N PHE A 194 -13.20 -15.34 -6.66
CA PHE A 194 -12.57 -15.52 -5.35
C PHE A 194 -11.22 -14.82 -5.29
N SER A 195 -10.90 -14.18 -4.16
CA SER A 195 -9.69 -13.38 -3.97
C SER A 195 -8.40 -14.20 -4.05
N ALA A 196 -7.26 -13.51 -4.16
CA ALA A 196 -5.94 -14.14 -4.18
C ALA A 196 -5.61 -14.92 -2.90
N HIS A 197 -6.26 -14.58 -1.78
CA HIS A 197 -6.04 -15.17 -0.45
C HIS A 197 -6.66 -16.57 -0.30
N GLY A 198 -7.51 -17.01 -1.24
CA GLY A 198 -8.19 -18.29 -1.15
C GLY A 198 -9.46 -18.25 -0.30
N VAL A 199 -10.26 -19.30 -0.46
CA VAL A 199 -11.52 -19.48 0.26
C VAL A 199 -11.64 -20.91 0.79
N PRO A 200 -12.31 -21.12 1.93
CA PRO A 200 -12.51 -22.46 2.47
C PRO A 200 -13.51 -23.27 1.62
N PRO A 201 -13.52 -24.60 1.72
CA PRO A 201 -14.45 -25.46 0.99
C PRO A 201 -15.93 -25.09 1.16
N SER A 202 -16.34 -24.61 2.34
CA SER A 202 -17.72 -24.17 2.62
C SER A 202 -18.17 -23.03 1.70
N VAL A 203 -17.30 -22.07 1.39
CA VAL A 203 -17.60 -20.96 0.46
C VAL A 203 -17.77 -21.49 -0.96
N ARG A 204 -16.98 -22.49 -1.37
CA ARG A 204 -17.11 -23.15 -2.68
C ARG A 204 -18.45 -23.89 -2.79
N THR A 205 -18.87 -24.58 -1.74
CA THR A 205 -20.19 -25.24 -1.68
C THR A 205 -21.32 -24.21 -1.77
N HIS A 206 -21.23 -23.13 -0.99
CA HIS A 206 -22.23 -22.05 -1.01
C HIS A 206 -22.36 -21.40 -2.40
N ALA A 207 -21.25 -21.19 -3.11
CA ALA A 207 -21.29 -20.68 -4.48
C ALA A 207 -22.05 -21.63 -5.44
N ARG A 208 -21.87 -22.94 -5.30
CA ARG A 208 -22.58 -23.95 -6.10
C ARG A 208 -24.08 -23.97 -5.78
N GLU A 209 -24.45 -23.92 -4.49
CA GLU A 209 -25.84 -23.86 -4.04
C GLU A 209 -26.59 -22.63 -4.58
N ARG A 210 -25.87 -21.51 -4.76
CA ARG A 210 -26.41 -20.28 -5.35
C ARG A 210 -26.28 -20.22 -6.88
N ALA A 211 -25.83 -21.30 -7.51
CA ALA A 211 -25.60 -21.43 -8.94
C ALA A 211 -24.72 -20.29 -9.51
N LEU A 212 -23.72 -19.84 -8.75
CA LEU A 212 -22.81 -18.79 -9.20
C LEU A 212 -21.79 -19.34 -10.20
N ARG A 213 -21.44 -18.54 -11.22
CA ARG A 213 -20.32 -18.84 -12.12
C ARG A 213 -19.04 -18.39 -11.41
N VAL A 214 -18.18 -19.31 -11.03
CA VAL A 214 -17.00 -19.03 -10.19
C VAL A 214 -15.73 -18.95 -11.02
N VAL A 215 -14.95 -17.89 -10.81
CA VAL A 215 -13.55 -17.79 -11.23
C VAL A 215 -12.67 -17.77 -9.99
N ASP A 216 -11.70 -18.67 -9.92
CA ASP A 216 -10.82 -18.79 -8.76
C ASP A 216 -9.48 -18.08 -8.99
N ALA A 217 -9.36 -16.87 -8.45
CA ALA A 217 -8.12 -16.09 -8.50
C ALA A 217 -7.16 -16.41 -7.35
N THR A 218 -7.40 -17.44 -6.54
CA THR A 218 -6.48 -17.90 -5.48
C THR A 218 -5.06 -18.03 -6.02
N CYS A 219 -4.09 -17.46 -5.31
CA CYS A 219 -2.68 -17.56 -5.67
C CYS A 219 -2.26 -19.04 -5.69
N PRO A 220 -1.55 -19.53 -6.73
CA PRO A 220 -1.09 -20.92 -6.77
C PRO A 220 -0.26 -21.36 -5.57
N LEU A 221 0.48 -20.42 -4.93
CA LEU A 221 1.25 -20.70 -3.72
C LEU A 221 0.35 -20.86 -2.48
N VAL A 222 -0.80 -20.19 -2.42
CA VAL A 222 -1.82 -20.42 -1.39
C VAL A 222 -2.53 -21.76 -1.64
N SER A 223 -2.87 -22.05 -2.90
CA SER A 223 -3.46 -23.35 -3.29
C SER A 223 -2.55 -24.54 -2.95
N LYS A 224 -1.22 -24.36 -2.98
CA LYS A 224 -0.24 -25.35 -2.50
C LYS A 224 -0.45 -25.62 -1.00
N VAL A 225 -0.52 -24.58 -0.17
CA VAL A 225 -0.76 -24.71 1.28
C VAL A 225 -2.11 -25.40 1.56
N HIS A 226 -3.17 -25.02 0.84
CA HIS A 226 -4.47 -25.69 0.93
C HIS A 226 -4.38 -27.19 0.62
N ALA A 227 -3.63 -27.57 -0.42
CA ALA A 227 -3.43 -28.97 -0.79
C ALA A 227 -2.61 -29.74 0.27
N GLU A 228 -1.62 -29.09 0.88
CA GLU A 228 -0.84 -29.68 1.96
C GLU A 228 -1.66 -29.86 3.24
N ALA A 229 -2.54 -28.91 3.58
CA ALA A 229 -3.46 -29.05 4.71
C ALA A 229 -4.33 -30.31 4.58
N ARG A 230 -4.96 -30.50 3.41
CA ARG A 230 -5.73 -31.72 3.11
C ARG A 230 -4.89 -32.98 3.17
N ARG A 231 -3.67 -32.94 2.61
CA ARG A 231 -2.75 -34.08 2.57
C ARG A 231 -2.29 -34.49 3.98
N PHE A 232 -1.96 -33.52 4.83
CA PHE A 232 -1.52 -33.75 6.20
C PHE A 232 -2.64 -34.28 7.07
N ALA A 233 -3.84 -33.71 6.96
CA ALA A 233 -5.02 -34.25 7.64
C ALA A 233 -5.40 -35.65 7.14
N GLY A 234 -5.35 -35.90 5.82
CA GLY A 234 -5.66 -37.21 5.23
C GLY A 234 -4.70 -38.32 5.65
N ARG A 235 -3.45 -37.99 6.01
CA ARG A 235 -2.52 -38.93 6.65
C ARG A 235 -2.66 -39.00 8.16
N GLY A 236 -3.69 -38.39 8.75
CA GLY A 236 -4.03 -38.41 10.18
C GLY A 236 -3.14 -37.56 11.08
N ASP A 237 -2.47 -36.54 10.55
CA ASP A 237 -1.69 -35.61 11.36
C ASP A 237 -2.56 -34.46 11.86
N THR A 238 -2.26 -33.95 13.05
CA THR A 238 -2.72 -32.61 13.45
C THR A 238 -1.91 -31.58 12.69
N VAL A 239 -2.59 -30.65 12.03
CA VAL A 239 -1.99 -29.55 11.27
C VAL A 239 -1.95 -28.30 12.14
N VAL A 240 -0.75 -27.85 12.50
CA VAL A 240 -0.54 -26.58 13.18
C VAL A 240 -0.30 -25.51 12.11
N LEU A 241 -1.30 -24.67 11.87
CA LEU A 241 -1.21 -23.57 10.93
C LEU A 241 -0.69 -22.31 11.64
N ILE A 242 0.53 -21.89 11.30
CA ILE A 242 1.13 -20.67 11.81
C ILE A 242 0.58 -19.49 11.00
N GLY A 243 -0.14 -18.57 11.62
CA GLY A 243 -0.72 -17.42 10.94
C GLY A 243 -1.78 -16.71 11.78
N ARG A 244 -2.19 -15.51 11.34
CA ARG A 244 -3.14 -14.67 12.08
C ARG A 244 -4.56 -15.19 11.96
N HIS A 245 -5.24 -15.41 13.08
CA HIS A 245 -6.55 -16.09 13.13
C HIS A 245 -7.62 -15.42 12.25
N ASP A 246 -7.57 -14.09 12.15
CA ASP A 246 -8.55 -13.27 11.43
C ASP A 246 -8.23 -13.06 9.94
N HIS A 247 -7.10 -13.59 9.45
CA HIS A 247 -6.68 -13.35 8.07
C HIS A 247 -7.38 -14.31 7.10
N GLU A 248 -7.87 -13.77 5.97
CA GLU A 248 -8.62 -14.54 4.95
C GLU A 248 -7.91 -15.81 4.49
N GLU A 249 -6.58 -15.72 4.29
CA GLU A 249 -5.75 -16.86 3.89
C GLU A 249 -5.69 -17.97 4.95
N VAL A 250 -5.68 -17.60 6.23
CA VAL A 250 -5.64 -18.53 7.36
C VAL A 250 -7.00 -19.19 7.52
N VAL A 251 -8.09 -18.42 7.41
CA VAL A 251 -9.46 -18.94 7.39
C VAL A 251 -9.67 -19.90 6.23
N GLY A 252 -9.18 -19.55 5.04
CA GLY A 252 -9.21 -20.39 3.85
C GLY A 252 -8.48 -21.71 4.06
N THR A 253 -7.23 -21.65 4.52
CA THR A 253 -6.37 -22.82 4.73
C THR A 253 -6.88 -23.72 5.85
N ALA A 254 -7.25 -23.15 7.01
CA ALA A 254 -7.78 -23.93 8.13
C ALA A 254 -9.10 -24.62 7.76
N GLY A 255 -9.93 -24.00 6.92
CA GLY A 255 -11.17 -24.58 6.43
C GLY A 255 -10.98 -25.83 5.56
N GLU A 256 -9.80 -26.04 4.95
CA GLU A 256 -9.50 -27.21 4.14
C GLU A 256 -9.44 -28.51 4.96
N ALA A 257 -9.11 -28.40 6.26
CA ALA A 257 -9.02 -29.53 7.17
C ALA A 257 -9.43 -29.12 8.59
N LYS A 258 -10.62 -28.54 8.73
CA LYS A 258 -11.11 -27.88 9.96
C LYS A 258 -10.95 -28.73 11.23
N GLU A 259 -11.31 -30.01 11.16
CA GLU A 259 -11.29 -30.92 12.32
C GLU A 259 -9.88 -31.36 12.73
N SER A 260 -8.87 -31.12 11.88
CA SER A 260 -7.48 -31.50 12.12
C SER A 260 -6.53 -30.31 12.19
N THR A 261 -7.04 -29.08 12.07
CA THR A 261 -6.21 -27.87 12.01
C THR A 261 -6.37 -27.03 13.27
N VAL A 262 -5.23 -26.62 13.85
CA VAL A 262 -5.16 -25.67 14.96
C VAL A 262 -4.31 -24.49 14.52
N VAL A 263 -4.76 -23.27 14.81
CA VAL A 263 -4.05 -22.04 14.43
C VAL A 263 -3.21 -21.54 15.61
N VAL A 264 -1.99 -21.07 15.33
CA VAL A 264 -1.10 -20.41 16.29
C VAL A 264 -0.49 -19.16 15.65
N GLU A 265 -0.27 -18.11 16.44
CA GLU A 265 0.35 -16.86 15.98
C GLU A 265 1.76 -16.69 16.52
N THR A 266 2.03 -17.17 17.73
CA THR A 266 3.27 -16.90 18.46
C THR A 266 3.88 -18.17 19.05
N ALA A 267 5.16 -18.08 19.43
CA ALA A 267 5.83 -19.16 20.16
C ALA A 267 5.16 -19.44 21.53
N GLY A 268 4.51 -18.44 22.13
CA GLY A 268 3.75 -18.61 23.38
C GLY A 268 2.54 -19.52 23.22
N ASP A 269 1.85 -19.45 22.09
CA ASP A 269 0.67 -20.28 21.78
C ASP A 269 1.03 -21.77 21.73
N VAL A 270 2.26 -22.08 21.32
CA VAL A 270 2.78 -23.46 21.20
C VAL A 270 2.84 -24.17 22.55
N ALA A 271 3.16 -23.45 23.63
CA ALA A 271 3.33 -24.05 24.96
C ALA A 271 2.03 -24.70 25.46
N GLY A 272 0.88 -24.10 25.13
CA GLY A 272 -0.45 -24.59 25.51
C GLY A 272 -1.05 -25.62 24.57
N LEU A 273 -0.39 -25.93 23.45
CA LEU A 273 -0.97 -26.75 22.39
C LEU A 273 -1.21 -28.19 22.86
N ARG A 274 -2.47 -28.63 22.80
CA ARG A 274 -2.88 -30.01 23.03
C ARG A 274 -3.28 -30.64 21.70
N VAL A 275 -2.61 -31.73 21.36
CA VAL A 275 -2.86 -32.50 20.13
C VAL A 275 -3.18 -33.95 20.50
N PRO A 276 -4.03 -34.65 19.73
CA PRO A 276 -4.38 -36.04 20.00
C PRO A 276 -3.16 -36.99 20.01
N ASP A 277 -2.23 -36.79 19.08
CA ASP A 277 -1.01 -37.59 18.94
C ASP A 277 0.21 -36.68 18.71
N PRO A 278 1.07 -36.46 19.73
CA PRO A 278 2.29 -35.64 19.61
C PRO A 278 3.32 -36.16 18.60
N SER A 279 3.21 -37.42 18.15
CA SER A 279 4.08 -38.01 17.13
C SER A 279 3.60 -37.77 15.69
N ARG A 280 2.38 -37.25 15.54
CA ARG A 280 1.71 -37.01 14.25
C ARG A 280 1.29 -35.55 14.14
N VAL A 281 2.27 -34.67 14.18
CA VAL A 281 2.07 -33.22 14.05
C VAL A 281 2.79 -32.73 12.81
N SER A 282 2.08 -31.95 12.00
CA SER A 282 2.65 -31.20 10.89
C SER A 282 2.42 -29.73 11.10
N TYR A 283 3.28 -28.89 10.54
CA TYR A 283 3.00 -27.45 10.46
C TYR A 283 2.87 -26.99 9.02
N LEU A 284 2.11 -25.90 8.86
CA LEU A 284 2.03 -25.08 7.67
C LEU A 284 2.14 -23.61 8.09
N THR A 285 2.45 -22.72 7.16
CA THR A 285 2.50 -21.29 7.46
C THR A 285 1.63 -20.48 6.51
N GLN A 286 1.10 -19.37 7.00
CA GLN A 286 0.62 -18.29 6.13
C GLN A 286 1.78 -17.79 5.26
N THR A 287 1.51 -17.49 4.00
CA THR A 287 2.51 -17.22 2.95
C THR A 287 3.21 -15.87 3.09
N THR A 288 2.67 -14.97 3.92
CA THR A 288 3.07 -13.56 4.03
C THR A 288 3.74 -13.21 5.35
N LEU A 289 4.02 -14.18 6.22
CA LEU A 289 4.61 -13.94 7.54
C LEU A 289 6.05 -13.40 7.49
N ALA A 290 6.46 -12.77 8.59
CA ALA A 290 7.86 -12.43 8.83
C ALA A 290 8.69 -13.71 8.99
N VAL A 291 9.78 -13.83 8.22
CA VAL A 291 10.61 -15.05 8.16
C VAL A 291 11.21 -15.37 9.54
N ASP A 292 11.81 -14.38 10.19
CA ASP A 292 12.53 -14.58 11.46
C ASP A 292 11.57 -14.90 12.62
N GLU A 293 10.40 -14.26 12.66
CA GLU A 293 9.38 -14.54 13.69
C GLU A 293 8.82 -15.94 13.52
N THR A 294 8.53 -16.34 12.27
CA THR A 294 8.03 -17.68 11.98
C THR A 294 9.04 -18.76 12.35
N ALA A 295 10.33 -18.52 12.12
CA ALA A 295 11.39 -19.44 12.54
C ALA A 295 11.34 -19.71 14.05
N GLY A 296 11.13 -18.67 14.87
CA GLY A 296 10.96 -18.82 16.32
C GLY A 296 9.74 -19.67 16.73
N VAL A 297 8.61 -19.54 16.02
CA VAL A 297 7.42 -20.38 16.26
C VAL A 297 7.69 -21.84 15.86
N VAL A 298 8.35 -22.06 14.71
CA VAL A 298 8.73 -23.40 14.25
C VAL A 298 9.69 -24.07 15.21
N ASP A 299 10.65 -23.34 15.77
CA ASP A 299 11.59 -23.89 16.75
C ASP A 299 10.90 -24.27 18.06
N ALA A 300 9.94 -23.45 18.53
CA ALA A 300 9.08 -23.82 19.65
C ALA A 300 8.27 -25.09 19.36
N LEU A 301 7.72 -25.23 18.15
CA LEU A 301 6.99 -26.44 17.73
C LEU A 301 7.89 -27.66 17.69
N ARG A 302 9.12 -27.55 17.18
CA ARG A 302 10.10 -28.65 17.15
C ARG A 302 10.50 -29.09 18.56
N ALA A 303 10.72 -28.14 19.46
CA ALA A 303 11.02 -28.43 20.86
C ALA A 303 9.86 -29.16 21.54
N ARG A 304 8.61 -28.79 21.24
CA ARG A 304 7.41 -29.39 21.82
C ARG A 304 7.03 -30.74 21.20
N PHE A 305 7.26 -30.90 19.90
CA PHE A 305 6.91 -32.07 19.08
C PHE A 305 8.15 -32.54 18.31
N PRO A 306 8.99 -33.42 18.90
CA PRO A 306 10.25 -33.85 18.25
C PRO A 306 10.06 -34.56 16.90
N ALA A 307 8.88 -35.12 16.63
CA ALA A 307 8.52 -35.74 15.36
C ALA A 307 7.84 -34.78 14.36
N LEU A 308 7.86 -33.47 14.62
CA LEU A 308 7.23 -32.44 13.80
C LEU A 308 7.66 -32.54 12.34
N ARG A 309 6.67 -32.51 11.43
CA ARG A 309 6.90 -32.52 9.98
C ARG A 309 6.57 -31.16 9.39
N GLY A 310 7.45 -30.65 8.54
CA GLY A 310 7.20 -29.43 7.76
C GLY A 310 6.64 -29.71 6.38
N PRO A 311 6.26 -28.65 5.65
CA PRO A 311 6.00 -28.73 4.22
C PRO A 311 7.26 -29.15 3.45
N ARG A 312 7.09 -29.64 2.20
CA ARG A 312 8.24 -30.07 1.37
C ARG A 312 9.13 -28.91 0.92
N SER A 313 8.53 -27.74 0.78
CA SER A 313 9.18 -26.46 0.52
C SER A 313 8.51 -25.42 1.39
N ASP A 314 9.19 -24.30 1.65
CA ASP A 314 8.64 -23.25 2.51
C ASP A 314 7.26 -22.77 2.02
N ASP A 315 6.40 -22.42 2.98
CA ASP A 315 5.08 -21.85 2.71
C ASP A 315 5.13 -20.32 2.64
N ILE A 316 6.04 -19.68 3.41
CA ILE A 316 6.37 -18.27 3.19
C ILE A 316 6.87 -18.12 1.75
N CYS A 317 6.12 -17.39 0.95
CA CYS A 317 6.34 -17.35 -0.48
C CYS A 317 7.61 -16.57 -0.83
N TYR A 318 8.16 -16.86 -2.02
CA TYR A 318 9.34 -16.17 -2.56
C TYR A 318 9.19 -14.65 -2.48
N ALA A 319 8.00 -14.13 -2.76
CA ALA A 319 7.73 -12.69 -2.81
C ALA A 319 7.87 -12.02 -1.44
N ALA A 320 7.39 -12.67 -0.38
CA ALA A 320 7.50 -12.17 0.98
C ALA A 320 8.95 -12.24 1.47
N THR A 321 9.63 -13.38 1.25
CA THR A 321 11.03 -13.58 1.60
C THR A 321 11.94 -12.57 0.89
N ASN A 322 11.79 -12.40 -0.42
CA ASN A 322 12.63 -11.51 -1.20
C ASN A 322 12.40 -10.04 -0.85
N ARG A 323 11.17 -9.61 -0.57
CA ARG A 323 10.89 -8.22 -0.14
C ARG A 323 11.48 -7.94 1.24
N GLN A 324 11.43 -8.89 2.17
CA GLN A 324 12.10 -8.77 3.46
C GLN A 324 13.63 -8.69 3.29
N ALA A 325 14.22 -9.50 2.40
CA ALA A 325 15.64 -9.42 2.06
C ALA A 325 16.02 -8.07 1.40
N ALA A 326 15.20 -7.59 0.47
CA ALA A 326 15.38 -6.30 -0.19
C ALA A 326 15.34 -5.13 0.79
N VAL A 327 14.44 -5.18 1.78
CA VAL A 327 14.43 -4.19 2.86
C VAL A 327 15.72 -4.28 3.68
N ARG A 328 16.12 -5.45 4.15
CA ARG A 328 17.38 -5.60 4.92
C ARG A 328 18.59 -5.02 4.17
N ALA A 329 18.66 -5.20 2.86
CA ALA A 329 19.75 -4.69 2.01
C ALA A 329 19.86 -3.16 1.92
N VAL A 330 18.87 -2.40 2.42
CA VAL A 330 18.89 -0.93 2.40
C VAL A 330 18.87 -0.28 3.79
N LEU A 331 18.68 -1.05 4.87
CA LEU A 331 18.43 -0.47 6.20
C LEU A 331 19.68 0.16 6.85
N ASP A 332 20.86 -0.44 6.66
CA ASP A 332 22.11 0.06 7.24
C ASP A 332 22.51 1.45 6.70
N GLU A 333 22.09 1.77 5.47
CA GLU A 333 22.40 3.03 4.80
C GLU A 333 21.25 4.06 4.89
N ALA A 334 20.10 3.72 5.50
CA ALA A 334 18.90 4.53 5.45
C ALA A 334 18.58 5.22 6.78
N ASP A 335 18.32 6.53 6.71
CA ASP A 335 17.83 7.31 7.86
C ASP A 335 16.32 7.08 8.12
N LEU A 336 15.61 6.66 7.07
CA LEU A 336 14.16 6.50 7.05
C LEU A 336 13.77 5.47 5.98
N LEU A 337 12.87 4.56 6.31
CA LEU A 337 12.18 3.68 5.35
C LEU A 337 10.74 4.14 5.13
N LEU A 338 10.35 4.32 3.87
CA LEU A 338 8.96 4.46 3.46
C LEU A 338 8.52 3.18 2.75
N VAL A 339 7.49 2.52 3.29
CA VAL A 339 6.89 1.32 2.71
C VAL A 339 5.58 1.70 2.04
N ALA A 340 5.52 1.63 0.71
CA ALA A 340 4.27 1.81 -0.01
C ALA A 340 3.34 0.62 0.19
N GLY A 341 2.13 0.85 0.70
CA GLY A 341 1.14 -0.20 0.93
C GLY A 341 -0.01 0.23 1.85
N SER A 342 -1.10 -0.54 1.82
CA SER A 342 -2.30 -0.28 2.64
C SER A 342 -2.22 -0.94 4.01
N ALA A 343 -2.90 -0.36 5.01
CA ALA A 343 -2.88 -0.82 6.40
C ALA A 343 -3.33 -2.28 6.60
N ASN A 344 -4.22 -2.79 5.76
CA ASN A 344 -4.71 -4.16 5.81
C ASN A 344 -3.77 -5.19 5.13
N SER A 345 -2.66 -4.75 4.52
CA SER A 345 -1.69 -5.65 3.88
C SER A 345 -0.68 -6.21 4.89
N ALA A 346 -0.80 -7.49 5.23
CA ALA A 346 0.11 -8.16 6.17
C ALA A 346 1.58 -8.06 5.72
N ASN A 347 1.86 -8.41 4.47
CA ASN A 347 3.20 -8.30 3.90
C ASN A 347 3.76 -6.88 4.04
N SER A 348 2.97 -5.83 3.78
CA SER A 348 3.47 -4.44 3.87
C SER A 348 3.81 -4.05 5.30
N ARG A 349 2.99 -4.46 6.28
CA ARG A 349 3.26 -4.20 7.70
C ARG A 349 4.52 -4.92 8.19
N HIS A 350 4.73 -6.17 7.78
CA HIS A 350 5.94 -6.92 8.15
C HIS A 350 7.23 -6.25 7.67
N LEU A 351 7.21 -5.53 6.54
CA LEU A 351 8.37 -4.75 6.10
C LEU A 351 8.66 -3.55 7.03
N VAL A 352 7.63 -2.90 7.57
CA VAL A 352 7.78 -1.82 8.56
C VAL A 352 8.27 -2.36 9.89
N GLU A 353 7.65 -3.45 10.37
CA GLU A 353 8.02 -4.13 11.62
C GLU A 353 9.48 -4.62 11.57
N LEU A 354 9.93 -5.14 10.42
CA LEU A 354 11.31 -5.54 10.19
C LEU A 354 12.27 -4.35 10.33
N ALA A 355 11.95 -3.20 9.75
CA ALA A 355 12.78 -2.00 9.87
C ALA A 355 12.81 -1.44 11.29
N HIS A 356 11.69 -1.47 12.01
CA HIS A 356 11.64 -1.07 13.42
C HIS A 356 12.50 -1.98 14.31
N ARG A 357 12.49 -3.29 14.08
CA ARG A 357 13.38 -4.24 14.78
C ARG A 357 14.86 -3.97 14.51
N HIS A 358 15.18 -3.51 13.30
CA HIS A 358 16.53 -3.08 12.93
C HIS A 358 16.94 -1.74 13.58
N GLY A 359 15.98 -0.98 14.10
CA GLY A 359 16.22 0.36 14.68
C GLY A 359 16.12 1.50 13.66
N THR A 360 15.70 1.23 12.43
CA THR A 360 15.50 2.26 11.40
C THR A 360 14.05 2.81 11.48
N PRO A 361 13.86 4.13 11.57
CA PRO A 361 12.52 4.72 11.48
C PRO A 361 11.82 4.28 10.20
N ALA A 362 10.60 3.78 10.31
CA ALA A 362 9.84 3.28 9.16
C ALA A 362 8.36 3.63 9.23
N HIS A 363 7.77 3.95 8.08
CA HIS A 363 6.35 4.28 7.96
C HIS A 363 5.70 3.58 6.78
N LEU A 364 4.51 3.02 7.04
CA LEU A 364 3.60 2.56 6.00
C LEU A 364 2.91 3.78 5.37
N VAL A 365 2.93 3.85 4.05
CA VAL A 365 2.42 4.97 3.26
C VAL A 365 1.44 4.42 2.23
N ASP A 366 0.16 4.71 2.39
CA ASP A 366 -0.85 4.34 1.40
C ASP A 366 -0.88 5.39 0.28
N ARG A 367 -0.73 6.67 0.62
CA ARG A 367 -0.69 7.78 -0.34
C ARG A 367 0.41 8.77 0.01
N CYS A 368 0.87 9.56 -0.96
CA CYS A 368 1.90 10.59 -0.73
C CYS A 368 1.48 11.60 0.35
N GLU A 369 0.19 11.88 0.47
CA GLU A 369 -0.40 12.71 1.52
C GLU A 369 -0.11 12.21 2.94
N ASP A 370 0.11 10.91 3.12
CA ASP A 370 0.35 10.31 4.44
C ASP A 370 1.78 10.62 4.93
N ILE A 371 2.70 10.95 4.02
CA ILE A 371 4.08 11.34 4.33
C ILE A 371 4.07 12.67 5.09
N ARG A 372 4.81 12.72 6.20
CA ARG A 372 4.92 13.91 7.05
C ARG A 372 6.31 14.53 6.88
N PHE A 373 6.35 15.86 6.70
CA PHE A 373 7.63 16.59 6.61
C PHE A 373 8.53 16.37 7.84
N ALA A 374 7.95 16.14 9.02
CA ALA A 374 8.69 15.85 10.24
C ALA A 374 9.56 14.58 10.12
N TRP A 375 9.11 13.56 9.39
CA TRP A 375 9.87 12.33 9.14
C TRP A 375 11.08 12.59 8.25
N LEU A 376 10.93 13.51 7.30
CA LEU A 376 11.96 13.86 6.32
C LEU A 376 12.99 14.85 6.88
N ARG A 377 12.67 15.58 7.96
CA ARG A 377 13.45 16.72 8.47
C ARG A 377 14.93 16.44 8.70
N THR A 378 15.32 15.23 9.08
CA THR A 378 16.74 14.89 9.31
C THR A 378 17.28 13.86 8.34
N ALA A 379 16.40 13.08 7.68
CA ALA A 379 16.82 12.08 6.72
C ALA A 379 17.61 12.72 5.56
N THR A 380 18.71 12.10 5.17
CA THR A 380 19.53 12.41 4.00
C THR A 380 19.44 11.27 2.98
N THR A 381 19.36 10.03 3.48
CA THR A 381 19.04 8.84 2.71
C THR A 381 17.66 8.32 3.10
N VAL A 382 16.76 8.21 2.12
CA VAL A 382 15.42 7.64 2.30
C VAL A 382 15.35 6.33 1.52
N ALA A 383 15.18 5.21 2.22
CA ALA A 383 14.85 3.95 1.60
C ALA A 383 13.36 3.93 1.22
N VAL A 384 13.05 3.43 0.02
CA VAL A 384 11.68 3.25 -0.44
C VAL A 384 11.51 1.82 -0.95
N THR A 385 10.44 1.18 -0.48
CA THR A 385 10.02 -0.15 -0.93
C THR A 385 8.51 -0.17 -1.07
N ALA A 386 7.96 -1.31 -1.51
CA ALA A 386 6.53 -1.51 -1.67
C ALA A 386 6.14 -2.94 -1.32
N GLY A 387 5.00 -3.09 -0.64
CA GLY A 387 4.42 -4.40 -0.38
C GLY A 387 3.96 -5.10 -1.66
N ALA A 388 3.74 -6.42 -1.57
CA ALA A 388 3.38 -7.26 -2.72
C ALA A 388 2.07 -6.88 -3.41
N SER A 389 1.21 -6.09 -2.76
CA SER A 389 -0.08 -5.61 -3.28
C SER A 389 -0.06 -4.14 -3.70
N ALA A 390 1.06 -3.44 -3.56
CA ALA A 390 1.15 -2.02 -3.88
C ALA A 390 1.52 -1.80 -5.36
N PRO A 391 0.81 -0.90 -6.07
CA PRO A 391 1.09 -0.60 -7.47
C PRO A 391 2.47 0.09 -7.63
N PRO A 392 3.26 -0.26 -8.66
CA PRO A 392 4.55 0.39 -8.93
C PRO A 392 4.48 1.91 -9.00
N GLU A 393 3.40 2.45 -9.56
CA GLU A 393 3.17 3.88 -9.73
C GLU A 393 3.12 4.63 -8.39
N LEU A 394 2.74 3.96 -7.29
CA LEU A 394 2.79 4.57 -5.96
C LEU A 394 4.23 4.84 -5.51
N VAL A 395 5.18 3.96 -5.85
CA VAL A 395 6.60 4.18 -5.58
C VAL A 395 7.10 5.37 -6.39
N ASP A 396 6.78 5.42 -7.67
CA ASP A 396 7.18 6.52 -8.56
C ASP A 396 6.65 7.86 -8.05
N ARG A 397 5.39 7.92 -7.60
CA ARG A 397 4.82 9.12 -6.97
C ARG A 397 5.54 9.52 -5.69
N ILE A 398 5.94 8.57 -4.85
CA ILE A 398 6.72 8.85 -3.64
C ILE A 398 8.08 9.45 -4.01
N VAL A 399 8.79 8.86 -4.97
CA VAL A 399 10.10 9.37 -5.45
C VAL A 399 9.95 10.77 -6.03
N ALA A 400 8.94 10.99 -6.88
CA ALA A 400 8.63 12.30 -7.45
C ALA A 400 8.34 13.32 -6.36
N ALA A 401 7.53 12.96 -5.37
CA ALA A 401 7.19 13.84 -4.25
C ALA A 401 8.39 14.23 -3.40
N LEU A 402 9.34 13.31 -3.19
CA LEU A 402 10.62 13.62 -2.55
C LEU A 402 11.46 14.58 -3.42
N GLY A 403 11.43 14.42 -4.75
CA GLY A 403 12.04 15.35 -5.71
C GLY A 403 11.48 16.77 -5.66
N GLY A 404 10.23 16.92 -5.21
CA GLY A 404 9.63 18.22 -4.93
C GLY A 404 10.14 18.92 -3.65
N LEU A 405 11.06 18.30 -2.92
CA LEU A 405 11.71 18.90 -1.74
C LEU A 405 13.20 19.19 -1.97
N GLY A 406 13.72 18.91 -3.17
CA GLY A 406 15.10 19.12 -3.55
C GLY A 406 15.61 18.03 -4.50
N PRO A 407 16.85 18.14 -5.00
CA PRO A 407 17.43 17.14 -5.89
C PRO A 407 17.43 15.74 -5.27
N VAL A 408 17.06 14.72 -6.05
CA VAL A 408 17.05 13.32 -5.62
C VAL A 408 17.99 12.52 -6.51
N THR A 409 18.93 11.80 -5.90
CA THR A 409 19.71 10.73 -6.55
C THR A 409 19.04 9.41 -6.24
N VAL A 410 18.56 8.70 -7.26
CA VAL A 410 17.93 7.38 -7.09
C VAL A 410 18.98 6.29 -7.32
N GLU A 411 19.15 5.40 -6.36
CA GLU A 411 19.93 4.16 -6.54
C GLU A 411 19.09 2.96 -6.15
N GLU A 412 19.14 1.92 -6.96
CA GLU A 412 18.46 0.66 -6.69
C GLU A 412 19.43 -0.34 -6.04
N ARG A 413 18.92 -1.08 -5.05
CA ARG A 413 19.62 -2.20 -4.40
C ARG A 413 18.83 -3.48 -4.66
N VAL A 414 19.38 -4.33 -5.52
CA VAL A 414 18.75 -5.58 -5.94
C VAL A 414 19.25 -6.72 -5.06
N ALA A 415 18.37 -7.21 -4.18
CA ALA A 415 18.65 -8.37 -3.32
C ALA A 415 18.29 -9.70 -4.01
N ALA A 416 17.34 -9.69 -4.95
CA ALA A 416 16.91 -10.86 -5.69
C ALA A 416 16.27 -10.48 -7.03
N VAL A 417 16.24 -11.42 -7.98
CA VAL A 417 15.54 -11.31 -9.26
C VAL A 417 14.36 -12.27 -9.28
N GLU A 418 13.15 -11.75 -9.49
CA GLU A 418 11.91 -12.53 -9.55
C GLU A 418 11.55 -12.85 -11.01
N THR A 419 11.51 -14.13 -11.39
CA THR A 419 11.16 -14.59 -12.75
C THR A 419 9.85 -15.39 -12.82
N VAL A 420 9.22 -15.63 -11.66
CA VAL A 420 8.00 -16.42 -11.53
C VAL A 420 6.84 -15.73 -12.23
N ARG A 421 6.02 -16.51 -12.96
CA ARG A 421 4.78 -16.06 -13.59
C ARG A 421 3.70 -17.12 -13.38
N PHE A 422 2.45 -16.68 -13.23
CA PHE A 422 1.31 -17.58 -13.12
C PHE A 422 0.28 -17.26 -14.21
N GLY A 423 -0.20 -18.31 -14.89
CA GLY A 423 -1.28 -18.19 -15.87
C GLY A 423 -2.61 -17.86 -15.20
N GLU A 424 -3.45 -17.08 -15.89
CA GLU A 424 -4.79 -16.74 -15.44
C GLU A 424 -5.73 -17.96 -15.49
N PRO A 425 -6.71 -18.06 -14.57
CA PRO A 425 -7.73 -19.11 -14.65
C PRO A 425 -8.62 -18.91 -15.87
N ALA A 426 -9.29 -19.93 -16.40
CA ALA A 426 -10.32 -19.71 -17.42
C ALA A 426 -11.50 -18.92 -16.82
N VAL A 427 -12.08 -17.99 -17.60
CA VAL A 427 -13.33 -17.31 -17.24
C VAL A 427 -14.48 -18.08 -17.91
N PRO A 428 -15.47 -18.59 -17.15
CA PRO A 428 -16.63 -19.28 -17.73
C PRO A 428 -17.43 -18.33 -18.62
N SER A 429 -17.86 -18.80 -19.80
CA SER A 429 -18.72 -18.02 -20.71
C SER A 429 -20.06 -17.64 -20.11
#